data_AF-A0A932ZQC8-F1
#
_entry.id   AF-A0A932ZQC8-F1
#
_cell.length_a   1.000
_cell.length_b   1.000
_cell.length_c   1.000
_cell.angle_alpha   90.00
_cell.angle_beta   90.00
_cell.angle_gamma   90.00
#
_symmetry.space_group_name_H-M   'P 1'
#
loop_
_entity.id
_entity.type
_entity.pdbx_description
1 polymer ?
#
loop_
_entity_poly.entity_id
_entity_poly.type
_entity_poly.pdbx_seq_one_letter_code
_entity_poly.pdbx_strand_id
1 'polypeptide(L)'
;FMHFLACKESHARGRGTPEQVETCRRAQREFVRSHLACWAGAFARRFEAAAEGGALAGLGRAWEAVVRAEREVFEIPDADVRPFESPSYGPQGEGDVCVSCELSPKCAPRRPQPVSSVP
;
A
#
# COMPACT_ATOMS: atom_id res chain seq x y z
N PHE A 1 9.35 -6.83 5.89
CA PHE A 1 10.45 -5.97 6.37
C PHE A 1 10.15 -5.30 7.71
N MET A 2 9.05 -4.56 7.86
CA MET A 2 8.67 -3.96 9.18
C MET A 2 8.70 -4.94 10.35
N HIS A 3 8.12 -6.13 10.19
CA HIS A 3 8.18 -7.18 11.22
C HIS A 3 9.62 -7.49 11.69
N PHE A 4 10.60 -7.55 10.78
CA PHE A 4 11.99 -7.79 11.14
C PHE A 4 12.59 -6.65 11.98
N LEU A 5 12.29 -5.39 11.62
CA LEU A 5 12.73 -4.24 12.41
C LEU A 5 12.08 -4.19 13.80
N ALA A 6 10.80 -4.52 13.89
CA ALA A 6 10.08 -4.60 15.17
C ALA A 6 10.66 -5.70 16.08
N CYS A 7 11.00 -6.88 15.51
CA CYS A 7 11.68 -7.94 16.26
C CYS A 7 13.07 -7.50 16.75
N LYS A 8 13.84 -6.77 15.92
CA LYS A 8 15.13 -6.22 16.34
C LYS A 8 15.00 -5.16 17.44
N GLU A 9 13.99 -4.30 17.35
CA GLU A 9 13.68 -3.34 18.42
C GLU A 9 13.34 -4.06 19.73
N SER A 10 12.47 -5.07 19.67
CA SER A 10 12.12 -5.89 20.84
C SER A 10 13.34 -6.56 21.46
N HIS A 11 14.24 -7.10 20.62
CA HIS A 11 15.48 -7.71 21.08
C HIS A 11 16.41 -6.70 21.77
N ALA A 12 16.60 -5.50 21.18
CA ALA A 12 17.41 -4.43 21.76
C ALA A 12 16.84 -3.95 23.10
N ARG A 13 15.51 -3.79 23.21
CA ARG A 13 14.83 -3.47 24.48
C ARG A 13 15.13 -4.52 25.56
N GLY A 14 15.05 -5.80 25.21
CA GLY A 14 15.35 -6.89 26.14
C GLY A 14 16.80 -6.93 26.63
N ARG A 15 17.74 -6.32 25.89
CA ARG A 15 19.16 -6.21 26.27
C ARG A 15 19.52 -4.88 26.95
N GLY A 16 18.59 -3.94 27.05
CA GLY A 16 18.85 -2.63 27.63
C GLY A 16 19.82 -1.77 26.79
N THR A 17 19.78 -1.89 25.45
CA THR A 17 20.65 -1.13 24.54
C THR A 17 19.88 0.02 23.86
N PRO A 18 19.74 1.19 24.50
CA PRO A 18 18.88 2.28 24.01
C PRO A 18 19.29 2.80 22.62
N GLU A 19 20.58 2.81 22.29
CA GLU A 19 21.08 3.25 20.98
C GLU A 19 20.62 2.34 19.85
N GLN A 20 20.51 1.03 20.12
CA GLN A 20 20.02 0.06 19.15
C GLN A 20 18.51 0.14 18.99
N VAL A 21 17.78 0.43 20.07
CA VAL A 21 16.35 0.72 20.02
C VAL A 21 16.10 1.93 19.12
N GLU A 22 16.83 3.02 19.33
CA GLU A 22 16.69 4.23 18.52
C GLU A 22 17.05 3.99 17.06
N THR A 23 18.12 3.23 16.79
CA THR A 23 18.48 2.81 15.43
C THR A 23 17.33 2.06 14.75
N CYS A 24 16.67 1.13 15.45
CA CYS A 24 15.53 0.39 14.91
C CYS A 24 14.32 1.31 14.66
N ARG A 25 14.00 2.22 15.60
CA ARG A 25 12.87 3.16 15.43
C ARG A 25 13.10 4.12 14.27
N ARG A 26 14.31 4.65 14.11
CA ARG A 26 14.68 5.48 12.96
C ARG A 26 14.55 4.74 11.63
N ALA A 27 15.01 3.49 11.57
CA ALA A 27 14.87 2.66 10.38
C ALA A 27 13.39 2.36 10.04
N GLN A 28 12.56 2.11 11.05
CA GLN A 28 11.12 1.91 10.87
C GLN A 28 10.43 3.18 10.35
N ARG A 29 10.69 4.33 10.98
CA ARG A 29 10.18 5.63 10.53
C ARG A 29 10.54 5.89 9.07
N GLU A 30 11.79 5.66 8.68
CA GLU A 30 12.24 5.87 7.31
C GLU A 30 11.58 4.91 6.32
N PHE A 31 11.44 3.63 6.68
CA PHE A 31 10.76 2.66 5.82
C PHE A 31 9.27 3.02 5.65
N VAL A 32 8.59 3.42 6.72
CA VAL A 32 7.19 3.85 6.63
C VAL A 32 7.09 5.09 5.74
N ARG A 33 7.91 6.11 5.96
CA ARG A 33 7.89 7.37 5.22
C ARG A 33 8.18 7.20 3.73
N SER A 34 9.27 6.52 3.41
CA SER A 34 9.83 6.49 2.05
C SER A 34 9.36 5.31 1.22
N HIS A 35 8.84 4.25 1.84
CA HIS A 35 8.46 3.03 1.13
C HIS A 35 7.00 2.65 1.36
N LEU A 36 6.58 2.43 2.61
CA LEU A 36 5.25 1.90 2.85
C LEU A 36 4.14 2.94 2.59
N ALA A 37 4.23 4.13 3.18
CA ALA A 37 3.21 5.16 3.08
C ALA A 37 3.00 5.68 1.65
N CYS A 38 4.05 5.62 0.84
CA CYS A 38 4.09 6.11 -0.54
C CYS A 38 3.01 5.50 -1.45
N TRP A 39 2.80 4.19 -1.36
CA TRP A 39 1.90 3.46 -2.25
C TRP A 39 0.86 2.61 -1.51
N ALA A 40 1.16 2.15 -0.29
CA ALA A 40 0.39 1.09 0.35
C ALA A 40 -1.06 1.48 0.64
N GLY A 41 -1.33 2.72 1.03
CA GLY A 41 -2.70 3.22 1.24
C GLY A 41 -3.51 3.29 -0.05
N ALA A 42 -2.90 3.79 -1.15
CA ALA A 42 -3.56 3.82 -2.45
C ALA A 42 -3.81 2.40 -2.99
N PHE A 43 -2.87 1.49 -2.80
CA PHE A 43 -3.04 0.07 -3.10
C PHE A 43 -4.20 -0.53 -2.29
N ALA A 44 -4.27 -0.25 -0.99
CA ALA A 44 -5.33 -0.74 -0.10
C ALA A 44 -6.73 -0.42 -0.64
N ARG A 45 -6.96 0.86 -0.97
CA ARG A 45 -8.24 1.34 -1.49
C ARG A 45 -8.59 0.74 -2.85
N ARG A 46 -7.60 0.59 -3.74
CA ARG A 46 -7.80 -0.05 -5.04
C ARG A 46 -8.10 -1.54 -4.89
N PHE A 47 -7.40 -2.22 -3.99
CA PHE A 47 -7.61 -3.62 -3.67
C PHE A 47 -9.00 -3.85 -3.07
N GLU A 48 -9.42 -3.01 -2.11
CA GLU A 48 -10.78 -3.06 -1.56
C GLU A 48 -11.83 -2.91 -2.66
N ALA A 49 -11.70 -1.90 -3.51
CA ALA A 49 -12.65 -1.64 -4.59
C ALA A 49 -12.71 -2.80 -5.60
N ALA A 50 -11.56 -3.43 -5.91
CA ALA A 50 -11.47 -4.56 -6.82
C ALA A 50 -12.00 -5.88 -6.24
N ALA A 51 -12.04 -6.01 -4.91
CA ALA A 51 -12.50 -7.23 -4.24
C ALA A 51 -14.03 -7.39 -4.22
N GLU A 52 -14.79 -6.36 -4.64
CA GLU A 52 -16.27 -6.35 -4.71
C GLU A 52 -16.99 -6.73 -3.39
N GLY A 53 -16.29 -6.67 -2.25
CA GLY A 53 -16.82 -6.96 -0.92
C GLY A 53 -16.15 -8.14 -0.20
N GLY A 54 -16.84 -8.66 0.83
CA GLY A 54 -16.39 -9.82 1.59
C GLY A 54 -15.08 -9.64 2.37
N ALA A 55 -14.42 -10.77 2.66
CA ALA A 55 -13.22 -10.80 3.49
C ALA A 55 -12.02 -10.07 2.87
N LEU A 56 -11.88 -10.13 1.53
CA LEU A 56 -10.79 -9.47 0.82
C LEU A 56 -10.95 -7.93 0.83
N ALA A 57 -12.18 -7.42 0.65
CA ALA A 57 -12.43 -6.00 0.88
C ALA A 57 -12.13 -5.58 2.32
N GLY A 58 -12.46 -6.44 3.30
CA GLY A 58 -12.08 -6.26 4.69
C GLY A 58 -10.57 -6.16 4.91
N LEU A 59 -9.79 -6.99 4.21
CA LEU A 59 -8.32 -6.91 4.24
C LEU A 59 -7.79 -5.60 3.66
N GLY A 60 -8.39 -5.09 2.59
CA GLY A 60 -8.07 -3.76 2.04
C GLY A 60 -8.24 -2.65 3.08
N ARG A 61 -9.39 -2.61 3.76
CA ARG A 61 -9.64 -1.64 4.85
C ARG A 61 -8.67 -1.80 6.02
N ALA A 62 -8.42 -3.03 6.43
CA ALA A 62 -7.48 -3.31 7.52
C ALA A 62 -6.07 -2.84 7.16
N TRP A 63 -5.64 -3.06 5.92
CA TRP A 63 -4.34 -2.62 5.43
C TRP A 63 -4.22 -1.09 5.41
N GLU A 64 -5.23 -0.37 4.92
CA GLU A 64 -5.25 1.09 4.98
C GLU A 64 -5.15 1.61 6.42
N ALA A 65 -5.92 1.00 7.33
CA ALA A 65 -5.91 1.38 8.75
C ALA A 65 -4.54 1.14 9.39
N VAL A 66 -3.87 0.03 9.08
CA VAL A 66 -2.51 -0.25 9.57
C VAL A 66 -1.52 0.79 9.05
N VAL A 67 -1.53 1.10 7.75
CA VAL A 67 -0.61 2.10 7.18
C VAL A 67 -0.84 3.48 7.83
N ARG A 68 -2.09 3.87 8.06
CA ARG A 68 -2.42 5.11 8.76
C ARG A 68 -1.91 5.09 10.21
N ALA A 69 -2.16 4.02 10.96
CA ALA A 69 -1.70 3.88 12.34
C ALA A 69 -0.17 3.91 12.46
N GLU A 70 0.55 3.25 11.56
CA GLU A 70 2.03 3.30 11.53
C GLU A 70 2.54 4.72 11.31
N ARG A 71 1.90 5.48 10.42
CA ARG A 71 2.25 6.90 10.21
C ARG A 71 1.99 7.76 11.44
N GLU A 72 0.90 7.51 12.16
CA GLU A 72 0.61 8.19 13.42
C GLU A 72 1.66 7.85 14.49
N VAL A 73 1.99 6.56 14.67
CA VAL A 73 3.02 6.08 15.63
C VAL A 73 4.40 6.69 15.36
N PHE A 74 4.73 6.89 14.09
CA PHE A 74 5.99 7.49 13.67
C PHE A 74 5.87 8.96 13.31
N GLU A 75 4.76 9.63 13.62
CA GLU A 75 4.54 11.07 13.41
C GLU A 75 4.97 11.53 12.00
N ILE A 76 4.50 10.83 10.97
CA ILE A 76 4.83 11.11 9.56
C ILE A 76 3.68 11.92 8.94
N PRO A 77 3.82 13.24 8.71
CA PRO A 77 2.81 14.08 8.07
C PRO A 77 2.48 13.62 6.64
N ASP A 78 1.29 13.97 6.14
CA ASP A 78 0.91 13.67 4.74
C ASP A 78 1.89 14.30 3.74
N ALA A 79 2.36 15.51 4.04
CA ALA A 79 3.33 16.22 3.20
C ALA A 79 4.68 15.50 3.05
N ASP A 80 5.03 14.62 4.00
CA ASP A 80 6.30 13.90 4.01
C ASP A 80 6.21 12.53 3.34
N VAL A 81 5.00 12.10 2.95
CA VAL A 81 4.80 10.89 2.17
C VAL A 81 5.18 11.19 0.74
N ARG A 82 6.26 10.54 0.27
CA ARG A 82 6.65 10.65 -1.14
C ARG A 82 5.54 10.07 -2.02
N PRO A 83 5.04 10.80 -3.02
CA PRO A 83 4.09 10.23 -3.98
C PRO A 83 4.73 9.02 -4.69
N PHE A 84 3.95 7.97 -4.88
CA PHE A 84 4.36 6.89 -5.78
C PHE A 84 4.30 7.39 -7.22
N GLU A 85 5.45 7.65 -7.82
CA GLU A 85 5.55 7.88 -9.25
C GLU A 85 5.37 6.53 -9.95
N SER A 86 4.21 6.35 -10.57
CA SER A 86 4.02 5.24 -11.51
C SER A 86 5.12 5.35 -12.56
N PRO A 87 5.91 4.29 -12.82
CA PRO A 87 6.69 4.24 -14.04
C PRO A 87 5.76 4.56 -15.21
N SER A 88 6.16 5.52 -16.03
CA SER A 88 5.52 5.72 -17.34
C SER A 88 5.91 4.51 -18.17
N TYR A 89 5.08 3.47 -18.12
CA TYR A 89 5.06 2.51 -19.19
C TYR A 89 4.59 3.32 -20.39
N GLY A 90 5.48 3.48 -21.39
CA GLY A 90 5.16 4.18 -22.64
C GLY A 90 3.84 3.65 -23.24
N PRO A 91 3.26 4.35 -24.24
CA PRO A 91 2.00 3.94 -24.84
C PRO A 91 2.07 2.44 -25.14
N GLN A 92 1.26 1.66 -24.42
CA GLN A 92 1.11 0.24 -24.70
C GLN A 92 0.73 0.18 -26.17
N GLY A 93 1.58 -0.45 -26.99
CA GLY A 93 1.36 -0.52 -28.41
C GLY A 93 -0.04 -1.07 -28.63
N GLU A 94 -0.76 -0.52 -29.61
CA GLU A 94 -2.07 -0.99 -30.02
C GLU A 94 -1.91 -2.46 -30.48
N GLY A 95 -2.12 -3.40 -29.54
CA GLY A 95 -1.81 -4.82 -29.74
C GLY A 95 -1.09 -5.51 -28.57
N ASP A 96 -0.63 -4.80 -27.54
CA ASP A 96 0.15 -5.42 -26.47
C ASP A 96 -0.72 -6.30 -25.56
N VAL A 97 -0.40 -7.58 -25.63
CA VAL A 97 -0.92 -8.66 -24.82
C VAL A 97 -0.48 -8.45 -23.36
N CYS A 98 -1.39 -8.51 -22.39
CA CYS A 98 -1.06 -8.49 -20.96
C CYS A 98 0.01 -9.55 -20.64
N VAL A 99 1.25 -9.16 -20.31
CA VAL A 99 2.35 -10.12 -20.07
C VAL A 99 2.07 -11.06 -18.88
N SER A 100 1.22 -10.64 -17.94
CA SER A 100 0.84 -11.47 -16.79
C SER A 100 -0.23 -12.51 -17.11
N CYS A 101 -1.01 -12.33 -18.18
CA CYS A 101 -2.27 -13.05 -18.37
C CYS A 101 -2.59 -13.41 -19.83
N GLU A 102 -1.72 -13.02 -20.76
CA GLU A 102 -1.77 -13.21 -22.20
C GLU A 102 -3.09 -12.83 -22.91
N LEU A 103 -3.90 -11.97 -22.30
CA LEU A 103 -5.20 -11.56 -22.82
C LEU A 103 -5.25 -10.05 -23.07
N SER A 104 -5.59 -9.66 -24.30
CA SER A 104 -5.97 -8.30 -24.69
C SER A 104 -7.46 -8.02 -24.35
N PRO A 105 -8.06 -6.89 -24.74
CA PRO A 105 -8.37 -5.65 -24.00
C PRO A 105 -9.32 -5.78 -22.79
N LYS A 106 -9.58 -6.99 -22.28
CA LYS A 106 -10.71 -7.29 -21.39
C LYS A 106 -10.43 -7.18 -19.89
N CYS A 107 -9.19 -6.88 -19.48
CA CYS A 107 -8.86 -6.71 -18.05
C CYS A 107 -9.19 -5.31 -17.50
N ALA A 108 -9.84 -4.43 -18.29
CA ALA A 108 -10.37 -3.17 -17.79
C ALA A 108 -11.58 -3.42 -16.85
N PRO A 109 -11.61 -2.87 -15.62
CA PRO A 109 -12.82 -2.90 -14.81
C PRO A 109 -13.93 -2.15 -15.53
N ARG A 110 -15.05 -2.84 -15.84
CA ARG A 110 -16.20 -2.20 -16.48
C ARG A 110 -16.80 -1.17 -15.52
N ARG A 111 -16.94 0.08 -15.95
CA ARG A 111 -17.82 1.05 -15.26
C ARG A 111 -19.23 0.44 -15.20
N PRO A 112 -19.88 0.34 -14.03
CA PRO A 112 -21.31 0.02 -14.00
C PRO A 112 -22.06 1.10 -14.78
N GLN A 113 -22.83 0.69 -15.78
CA GLN A 113 -23.72 1.59 -16.54
C GLN A 113 -24.88 2.00 -15.62
N PRO A 114 -25.30 3.27 -15.62
CA PRO A 114 -26.50 3.66 -14.89
C PRO A 114 -27.71 2.94 -15.48
N VAL A 115 -28.45 2.21 -14.65
CA VAL A 115 -29.74 1.63 -15.04
C VAL A 115 -30.73 2.76 -15.29
N SER A 116 -30.98 3.06 -16.56
CA SER A 116 -32.07 3.95 -16.96
C SER A 116 -33.37 3.29 -16.52
N SER A 117 -33.89 3.78 -15.40
CA SER A 117 -35.16 3.35 -14.84
C SER A 117 -36.25 4.22 -15.44
N VAL A 118 -37.30 3.55 -15.94
CA VAL A 118 -38.69 4.03 -16.04
C VAL A 118 -39.07 4.76 -17.35
N PRO A 119 -40.33 4.65 -17.83
CA PRO A 119 -41.42 3.71 -17.50
C PRO A 119 -41.71 2.65 -18.57
#